data_AF-A0A661UWN4-F1
#
_entry.id   AF-A0A661UWN4-F1
#
_cell.length_a   1.000
_cell.length_b   1.000
_cell.length_c   1.000
_cell.angle_alpha   90.00
_cell.angle_beta   90.00
_cell.angle_gamma   90.00
#
_symmetry.space_group_name_H-M   'P 1'
#
loop_
_entity.id
_entity.type
_entity.pdbx_description
1 polymer ?
#
loop_
_entity_poly.entity_id
_entity_poly.type
_entity_poly.pdbx_seq_one_letter_code
_entity_poly.pdbx_strand_id
1 'polypeptide(L)'
;MTAATPAPTKRRGNSLPAIIVLTMVIAIVTLLFLGRDPLNDLFINPLINALVLLNITVGGNFGLSIILFTILLRLITIPFTIRQLESTKAMQAAQPEMQEIQKKYKDPKRRQEEMVKLYREHNINPLGCFMPMLIQMAVFIALYRALAHLVGGSPESLVGLSARLYPLGVLQAQIPLNQEFLWMNMGEADTTFILPLIVGASTYLQQRMTITPNASAQQQQQQQMMSWLLPMMLVFFTLNLPAGVGVYWVVSNVFSLFASYYVYGRRIMTWRQLLPMPPPPEAPVKPNKDKAREPDIEAEVTEADSEEAPDEPAQTETRPRHGKRRGRRKKRR
;
A
#
# COMPACT_ATOMS: atom_id res chain seq x y z
N MET A 1 41.36 -44.03 -14.17
CA MET A 1 41.35 -42.65 -14.67
C MET A 1 39.99 -42.05 -14.36
N THR A 2 39.92 -41.26 -13.29
CA THR A 2 38.71 -40.63 -12.76
C THR A 2 38.37 -39.39 -13.59
N ALA A 3 37.19 -39.36 -14.20
CA ALA A 3 36.69 -38.22 -14.95
C ALA A 3 36.31 -37.09 -13.97
N ALA A 4 36.95 -35.94 -14.11
CA ALA A 4 36.69 -34.75 -13.31
C ALA A 4 35.39 -34.06 -13.76
N THR A 5 34.44 -33.92 -12.85
CA THR A 5 33.22 -33.12 -12.99
C THR A 5 33.56 -31.63 -13.08
N PRO A 6 33.01 -30.83 -14.01
CA PRO A 6 33.28 -29.41 -14.05
C PRO A 6 32.54 -28.67 -12.93
N ALA A 7 33.24 -27.72 -12.29
CA ALA A 7 32.76 -26.90 -11.19
C ALA A 7 31.62 -25.94 -11.61
N PRO A 8 30.69 -25.58 -10.71
CA PRO A 8 29.57 -24.71 -11.03
C PRO A 8 30.05 -23.27 -11.26
N THR A 9 29.66 -22.70 -12.40
CA THR A 9 29.88 -21.30 -12.74
C THR A 9 29.10 -20.40 -11.79
N LYS A 10 29.84 -19.66 -10.95
CA LYS A 10 29.33 -18.67 -10.00
C LYS A 10 28.62 -17.55 -10.79
N ARG A 11 27.29 -17.56 -10.86
CA ARG A 11 26.49 -16.45 -11.41
C ARG A 11 26.89 -15.17 -10.69
N ARG A 12 27.52 -14.22 -11.40
CA ARG A 12 27.67 -12.82 -10.95
C ARG A 12 26.27 -12.27 -10.76
N GLY A 13 25.77 -12.27 -9.52
CA GLY A 13 24.52 -11.61 -9.17
C GLY A 13 24.62 -10.13 -9.46
N ASN A 14 23.52 -9.54 -9.95
CA ASN A 14 23.35 -8.10 -10.18
C ASN A 14 23.59 -7.29 -8.87
N SER A 15 24.85 -7.08 -8.51
CA SER A 15 25.25 -6.22 -7.38
C SER A 15 25.28 -4.74 -7.78
N LEU A 16 25.15 -4.42 -9.06
CA LEU A 16 25.11 -3.06 -9.59
C LEU A 16 24.13 -2.14 -8.83
N PRO A 17 22.83 -2.51 -8.65
CA PRO A 17 21.90 -1.65 -7.90
C PRO A 17 22.29 -1.49 -6.43
N ALA A 18 22.85 -2.53 -5.79
CA ALA A 18 23.29 -2.44 -4.39
C ALA A 18 24.54 -1.55 -4.23
N ILE A 19 25.47 -1.61 -5.18
CA ILE A 19 26.65 -0.74 -5.23
C ILE A 19 26.23 0.70 -5.47
N ILE A 20 25.31 0.95 -6.40
CA ILE A 20 24.78 2.31 -6.67
C ILE A 20 24.13 2.90 -5.41
N VAL A 21 23.25 2.15 -4.75
CA VAL A 21 22.61 2.59 -3.50
C VAL A 21 23.66 2.87 -2.42
N LEU A 22 24.62 1.97 -2.23
CA LEU A 22 25.69 2.15 -1.24
C LEU A 22 26.55 3.39 -1.54
N THR A 23 26.91 3.62 -2.81
CA THR A 23 27.68 4.81 -3.21
C THR A 23 26.88 6.10 -3.05
N MET A 24 25.57 6.11 -3.35
CA MET A 24 24.70 7.25 -3.06
C MET A 24 24.64 7.54 -1.56
N VAL A 25 24.48 6.50 -0.73
CA VAL A 25 24.41 6.66 0.73
C VAL A 25 25.73 7.21 1.25
N ILE A 26 26.88 6.68 0.81
CA ILE A 26 28.20 7.18 1.21
C ILE A 26 28.36 8.63 0.77
N ALA A 27 28.02 8.99 -0.48
CA ALA A 27 28.12 10.36 -0.96
C ALA A 27 27.24 11.32 -0.16
N ILE A 28 26.01 10.93 0.17
CA ILE A 28 25.11 11.73 1.02
C ILE A 28 25.73 11.93 2.41
N VAL A 29 26.24 10.87 3.03
CA VAL A 29 26.88 10.92 4.35
C VAL A 29 28.14 11.79 4.33
N THR A 30 28.99 11.68 3.31
CA THR A 30 30.19 12.50 3.14
C THR A 30 29.84 13.98 2.96
N LEU A 31 28.80 14.30 2.17
CA LEU A 31 28.34 15.68 2.00
C LEU A 31 27.79 16.26 3.32
N LEU A 32 27.06 15.46 4.10
CA LEU A 32 26.60 15.86 5.44
C LEU A 32 27.78 16.11 6.40
N PHE A 33 28.81 15.27 6.38
CA PHE A 33 30.04 15.48 7.18
C PHE A 33 30.81 16.75 6.77
N LEU A 34 30.70 17.18 5.51
CA LEU A 34 31.26 18.43 5.01
C LEU A 34 30.40 19.66 5.34
N GLY A 35 29.33 19.50 6.13
CA GLY A 35 28.41 20.60 6.49
C GLY A 35 27.52 21.05 5.32
N ARG A 36 27.48 20.29 4.22
CA ARG A 36 26.60 20.56 3.09
C ARG A 36 25.33 19.71 3.25
N ASP A 37 24.17 20.34 3.11
CA ASP A 37 22.89 19.64 3.13
C ASP A 37 22.47 19.26 1.71
N PRO A 38 22.82 18.07 1.18
CA PRO A 38 22.48 17.69 -0.19
C PRO A 38 20.98 17.65 -0.43
N LEU A 39 20.18 17.38 0.61
CA LEU A 39 18.73 17.46 0.53
C LEU A 39 18.24 18.89 0.27
N ASN A 40 18.90 19.89 0.87
CA ASN A 40 18.55 21.29 0.67
C ASN A 40 18.88 21.71 -0.76
N ASP A 41 20.09 21.42 -1.23
CA ASP A 41 20.54 21.85 -2.55
C ASP A 41 19.86 21.10 -3.70
N LEU A 42 19.64 19.79 -3.56
CA LEU A 42 19.16 18.94 -4.66
C LEU A 42 17.62 18.91 -4.75
N PHE A 43 16.92 19.05 -3.62
CA PHE A 43 15.47 18.88 -3.59
C PHE A 43 14.73 20.11 -3.08
N ILE A 44 15.13 20.68 -1.93
CA ILE A 44 14.32 21.72 -1.26
C ILE A 44 14.46 23.08 -1.95
N ASN A 45 15.67 23.52 -2.27
CA ASN A 45 15.90 24.82 -2.94
C ASN A 45 15.28 24.86 -4.34
N PRO A 46 15.46 23.84 -5.21
CA PRO A 46 14.75 23.80 -6.49
C PRO A 46 13.23 23.79 -6.32
N LEU A 47 12.72 23.07 -5.31
CA LEU A 47 11.29 23.03 -5.01
C LEU A 47 10.73 24.38 -4.57
N ILE A 48 11.42 25.09 -3.67
CA ILE A 48 11.05 26.44 -3.24
C ILE A 48 11.00 27.38 -4.45
N ASN A 49 12.06 27.39 -5.26
CA ASN A 49 12.13 28.25 -6.45
C ASN A 49 11.04 27.90 -7.47
N ALA A 50 10.75 26.61 -7.67
CA ALA A 50 9.65 26.16 -8.53
C ALA A 50 8.29 26.64 -8.01
N LEU A 51 8.03 26.52 -6.71
CA LEU A 51 6.77 26.99 -6.11
C LEU A 51 6.60 28.50 -6.23
N VAL A 52 7.65 29.28 -5.98
CA VAL A 52 7.62 30.75 -6.12
C VAL A 52 7.48 31.16 -7.59
N LEU A 53 8.11 30.44 -8.52
CA LEU A 53 7.93 30.68 -9.95
C LEU A 53 6.48 30.41 -10.39
N LEU A 54 5.90 29.30 -9.93
CA LEU A 54 4.52 28.96 -10.23
C LEU A 54 3.55 29.98 -9.63
N ASN A 55 3.89 30.59 -8.49
CA ASN A 55 3.10 31.67 -7.88
C ASN A 55 2.87 32.85 -8.82
N ILE A 56 3.89 33.22 -9.61
CA ILE A 56 3.76 34.26 -10.63
C ILE A 56 2.72 33.85 -11.68
N THR A 57 2.73 32.59 -12.11
CA THR A 57 1.84 32.10 -13.17
C THR A 57 0.37 31.99 -12.76
N VAL A 58 0.10 31.79 -11.45
CA VAL A 58 -1.26 31.62 -10.91
C VAL A 58 -1.81 32.90 -10.26
N GLY A 59 -1.24 34.06 -10.59
CA GLY A 59 -1.74 35.35 -10.12
C GLY A 59 -1.45 35.65 -8.65
N GLY A 60 -0.39 35.07 -8.10
CA GLY A 60 0.09 35.35 -6.76
C GLY A 60 -0.57 34.52 -5.64
N ASN A 61 -1.43 33.55 -5.96
CA ASN A 61 -2.03 32.67 -4.95
C ASN A 61 -1.16 31.45 -4.67
N PHE A 62 -0.66 31.34 -3.44
CA PHE A 62 0.27 30.27 -3.09
C PHE A 62 -0.40 28.88 -3.03
N GLY A 63 -1.66 28.81 -2.61
CA GLY A 63 -2.41 27.54 -2.62
C GLY A 63 -2.56 26.96 -4.03
N LEU A 64 -2.89 27.80 -5.02
CA LEU A 64 -2.92 27.40 -6.43
C LEU A 64 -1.55 26.96 -6.95
N SER A 65 -0.47 27.57 -6.45
CA SER A 65 0.91 27.20 -6.80
C SER A 65 1.24 25.78 -6.36
N ILE A 66 0.84 25.41 -5.13
CA ILE A 66 1.00 24.05 -4.61
C ILE A 66 0.18 23.06 -5.45
N ILE A 67 -1.06 23.40 -5.79
CA ILE A 67 -1.92 22.54 -6.63
C ILE A 67 -1.29 22.33 -8.01
N LEU A 68 -0.87 23.41 -8.67
CA LEU A 68 -0.24 23.36 -9.99
C LEU A 68 1.07 22.56 -9.96
N PHE A 69 1.92 22.79 -8.96
CA PHE A 69 3.13 22.00 -8.75
C PHE A 69 2.81 20.51 -8.61
N THR A 70 1.81 20.18 -7.79
CA THR A 70 1.39 18.79 -7.55
C THR A 70 0.89 18.14 -8.83
N ILE A 71 0.10 18.85 -9.64
CA ILE A 71 -0.37 18.39 -10.95
C ILE A 71 0.83 18.10 -11.86
N LEU A 72 1.77 19.03 -12.01
CA LEU A 72 2.95 18.86 -12.86
C LEU A 72 3.80 17.66 -12.42
N LEU A 73 4.08 17.56 -11.12
CA LEU A 73 4.82 16.44 -10.54
C LEU A 73 4.10 15.12 -10.79
N ARG A 74 2.78 15.09 -10.61
CA ARG A 74 1.97 13.88 -10.83
C ARG A 74 1.90 13.48 -12.29
N LEU A 75 1.80 14.43 -13.22
CA LEU A 75 1.86 14.15 -14.66
C LEU A 75 3.21 13.57 -15.08
N ILE A 76 4.32 14.05 -14.51
CA ILE A 76 5.65 13.49 -14.78
C ILE A 76 5.79 12.07 -14.18
N THR A 77 5.20 11.83 -13.00
CA THR A 77 5.34 10.56 -12.28
C THR A 77 4.25 9.53 -12.59
N ILE A 78 3.21 9.88 -13.36
CA ILE A 78 2.10 8.98 -13.68
C ILE A 78 2.51 7.72 -14.47
N PRO A 79 3.37 7.75 -15.51
CA PRO A 79 3.75 6.52 -16.21
C PRO A 79 4.47 5.55 -15.27
N PHE A 80 5.27 6.08 -14.35
CA PHE A 80 5.93 5.29 -13.33
C PHE A 80 4.92 4.70 -12.33
N THR A 81 3.95 5.50 -11.88
CA THR A 81 2.88 5.06 -10.96
C THR A 81 2.03 3.94 -11.57
N ILE A 82 1.67 4.06 -12.85
CA ILE A 82 0.91 3.02 -13.57
C ILE A 82 1.68 1.70 -13.57
N ARG A 83 2.98 1.72 -13.89
CA ARG A 83 3.83 0.51 -13.86
C ARG A 83 3.92 -0.12 -12.48
N GLN A 84 3.95 0.69 -11.41
CA GLN A 84 3.92 0.17 -10.03
C GLN A 84 2.58 -0.54 -9.74
N LEU A 85 1.47 0.07 -10.13
CA LEU A 85 0.14 -0.49 -9.90
C LEU A 85 -0.06 -1.79 -10.70
N GLU A 86 0.47 -1.88 -11.91
CA GLU A 86 0.49 -3.12 -12.70
C GLU A 86 1.27 -4.23 -12.01
N SER A 87 2.47 -3.94 -11.48
CA SER A 87 3.25 -4.89 -10.68
C SER A 87 2.46 -5.36 -9.43
N THR A 88 1.71 -4.44 -8.82
CA THR A 88 0.85 -4.77 -7.68
C THR A 88 -0.25 -5.71 -8.11
N LYS A 89 -0.97 -5.39 -9.20
CA LYS A 89 -2.04 -6.21 -9.80
C LYS A 89 -1.56 -7.63 -10.15
N ALA A 90 -0.36 -7.78 -10.71
CA ALA A 90 0.24 -9.07 -11.00
C ALA A 90 0.46 -9.91 -9.72
N MET A 91 0.91 -9.27 -8.64
CA MET A 91 1.01 -9.93 -7.32
C MET A 91 -0.36 -10.33 -6.75
N GLN A 92 -1.41 -9.53 -7.00
CA GLN A 92 -2.77 -9.90 -6.62
C GLN A 92 -3.23 -11.17 -7.37
N ALA A 93 -2.90 -11.27 -8.66
CA ALA A 93 -3.21 -12.43 -9.48
C ALA A 93 -2.49 -13.71 -9.01
N ALA A 94 -1.26 -13.57 -8.49
CA ALA A 94 -0.46 -14.68 -7.94
C ALA A 94 -0.84 -15.06 -6.49
N GLN A 95 -1.83 -14.42 -5.85
CA GLN A 95 -2.25 -14.77 -4.49
C GLN A 95 -2.68 -16.22 -4.24
N PRO A 96 -3.44 -16.90 -5.12
CA PRO A 96 -3.84 -18.28 -4.87
C PRO A 96 -2.61 -19.21 -4.77
N GLU A 97 -1.66 -19.07 -5.69
CA GLU A 97 -0.41 -19.85 -5.69
C GLU A 97 0.46 -19.54 -4.46
N MET A 98 0.52 -18.27 -4.05
CA MET A 98 1.19 -17.89 -2.79
C MET A 98 0.55 -18.56 -1.56
N GLN A 99 -0.76 -18.77 -1.56
CA GLN A 99 -1.45 -19.47 -0.47
C GLN A 99 -1.23 -20.98 -0.52
N GLU A 100 -1.17 -21.56 -1.71
CA GLU A 100 -0.83 -22.97 -1.89
C GLU A 100 0.58 -23.26 -1.37
N ILE A 101 1.57 -22.41 -1.69
CA ILE A 101 2.94 -22.53 -1.15
C ILE A 101 2.92 -22.44 0.38
N GLN A 102 2.16 -21.51 0.96
CA GLN A 102 2.03 -21.36 2.42
C GLN A 102 1.42 -22.61 3.08
N LYS A 103 0.45 -23.25 2.43
CA LYS A 103 -0.20 -24.48 2.94
C LYS A 103 0.68 -25.71 2.76
N LYS A 104 1.36 -25.83 1.61
CA LYS A 104 2.19 -26.98 1.23
C LYS A 104 3.48 -27.05 2.05
N TYR A 105 4.11 -25.91 2.34
CA TYR A 105 5.37 -25.85 3.07
C TYR A 105 5.22 -25.25 4.46
N LYS A 106 5.28 -26.12 5.48
CA LYS A 106 5.31 -25.72 6.89
C LYS A 106 6.66 -25.10 7.30
N ASP A 107 7.76 -25.54 6.69
CA ASP A 107 9.11 -25.00 6.95
C ASP A 107 9.23 -23.55 6.41
N PRO A 108 9.59 -22.57 7.25
CA PRO A 108 9.66 -21.17 6.84
C PRO A 108 10.73 -20.89 5.77
N LYS A 109 11.86 -21.62 5.75
CA LYS A 109 12.94 -21.39 4.77
C LYS A 109 12.53 -21.88 3.39
N ARG A 110 12.05 -23.12 3.29
CA ARG A 110 11.52 -23.70 2.04
C ARG A 110 10.38 -22.85 1.48
N ARG A 111 9.50 -22.36 2.35
CA ARG A 111 8.38 -21.52 1.95
C ARG A 111 8.85 -20.20 1.31
N GLN A 112 9.85 -19.54 1.90
CA GLN A 112 10.42 -18.30 1.35
C GLN A 112 11.11 -18.55 -0.01
N GLU A 113 11.84 -19.66 -0.15
CA GLU A 113 12.50 -20.03 -1.41
C GLU A 113 11.50 -20.26 -2.55
N GLU A 114 10.44 -21.03 -2.29
CA GLU A 114 9.38 -21.29 -3.29
C GLU A 114 8.59 -20.02 -3.62
N MET A 115 8.34 -19.13 -2.65
CA MET A 115 7.76 -17.80 -2.94
C MET A 115 8.66 -16.97 -3.87
N VAL A 116 9.98 -16.99 -3.67
CA VAL A 116 10.91 -16.28 -4.55
C VAL A 116 10.95 -16.88 -5.95
N LYS A 117 10.86 -18.22 -6.07
CA LYS A 117 10.75 -18.88 -7.38
C LYS A 117 9.46 -18.48 -8.09
N LEU A 118 8.32 -18.51 -7.40
CA LEU A 118 7.04 -18.08 -7.93
C LEU A 118 7.10 -16.65 -8.50
N TYR A 119 7.69 -15.71 -7.76
CA TYR A 119 7.87 -14.34 -8.24
C TYR A 119 8.75 -14.26 -9.49
N ARG A 120 9.79 -15.09 -9.61
CA ARG A 120 10.65 -15.12 -10.80
C ARG A 120 9.94 -15.73 -12.01
N GLU A 121 9.19 -16.81 -11.81
CA GLU A 121 8.40 -17.46 -12.86
C GLU A 121 7.34 -16.52 -13.42
N HIS A 122 6.70 -15.75 -12.55
CA HIS A 122 5.69 -14.76 -12.92
C HIS A 122 6.28 -13.39 -13.30
N ASN A 123 7.61 -13.24 -13.32
CA ASN A 123 8.31 -11.97 -13.57
C ASN A 123 7.82 -10.80 -12.69
N ILE A 124 7.39 -11.08 -11.46
CA ILE A 124 6.93 -10.10 -10.48
C ILE A 124 8.15 -9.54 -9.73
N ASN A 125 8.32 -8.22 -9.72
CA ASN A 125 9.38 -7.57 -8.96
C ASN A 125 8.89 -7.18 -7.55
N PRO A 126 9.30 -7.88 -6.47
CA PRO A 126 8.86 -7.56 -5.11
C PRO A 126 9.35 -6.18 -4.64
N LEU A 127 10.48 -5.68 -5.16
CA LEU A 127 11.01 -4.35 -4.81
C LEU A 127 10.23 -3.21 -5.50
N GLY A 128 9.56 -3.52 -6.62
CA GLY A 128 8.74 -2.55 -7.34
C GLY A 128 7.57 -2.02 -6.49
N CYS A 129 7.07 -2.82 -5.56
CA CYS A 129 5.96 -2.45 -4.69
C CYS A 129 6.35 -1.39 -3.65
N PHE A 130 7.58 -1.39 -3.16
CA PHE A 130 8.05 -0.48 -2.09
C PHE A 130 8.60 0.85 -2.63
N MET A 131 9.05 0.87 -3.89
CA MET A 131 9.69 2.04 -4.50
C MET A 131 8.87 3.34 -4.33
N PRO A 132 7.54 3.32 -4.48
CA PRO A 132 6.78 4.58 -4.46
C PRO A 132 6.50 5.08 -3.05
N MET A 133 6.61 4.22 -2.04
CA MET A 133 6.67 4.68 -0.65
C MET A 133 7.93 5.51 -0.40
N LEU A 134 9.09 5.09 -0.93
CA LEU A 134 10.36 5.82 -0.79
C LEU A 134 10.33 7.16 -1.53
N ILE A 135 9.88 7.15 -2.78
CA ILE A 135 9.76 8.38 -3.58
C ILE A 135 8.75 9.32 -2.92
N GLN A 136 7.59 8.81 -2.49
CA GLN A 136 6.59 9.61 -1.79
C GLN A 136 7.16 10.24 -0.52
N MET A 137 7.94 9.48 0.26
CA MET A 137 8.57 9.99 1.48
C MET A 137 9.57 11.10 1.18
N ALA A 138 10.43 10.93 0.17
CA ALA A 138 11.40 11.95 -0.23
C ALA A 138 10.70 13.24 -0.70
N VAL A 139 9.68 13.12 -1.54
CA VAL A 139 8.87 14.25 -2.01
C VAL A 139 8.16 14.94 -0.84
N PHE A 140 7.58 14.16 0.07
CA PHE A 140 6.90 14.70 1.25
C PHE A 140 7.85 15.48 2.16
N ILE A 141 9.02 14.92 2.48
CA ILE A 141 10.03 15.59 3.30
C ILE A 141 10.49 16.89 2.64
N ALA A 142 10.74 16.86 1.33
CA ALA A 142 11.14 18.04 0.58
C ALA A 142 10.04 19.12 0.61
N LEU A 143 8.78 18.74 0.36
CA LEU A 143 7.66 19.67 0.35
C LEU A 143 7.36 20.24 1.73
N TYR A 144 7.30 19.41 2.77
CA TYR A 144 7.10 19.88 4.14
C TYR A 144 8.19 20.88 4.55
N ARG A 145 9.46 20.56 4.28
CA ARG A 145 10.58 21.47 4.56
C ARG A 145 10.50 22.73 3.72
N ALA A 146 10.15 22.64 2.44
CA ALA A 146 9.99 23.82 1.58
C ALA A 146 8.88 24.74 2.12
N LEU A 147 7.72 24.19 2.46
CA LEU A 147 6.59 24.95 3.02
C LEU A 147 6.94 25.56 4.37
N ALA A 148 7.66 24.85 5.24
CA ALA A 148 8.14 25.40 6.50
C ALA A 148 9.07 26.62 6.32
N HIS A 149 9.83 26.69 5.23
CA HIS A 149 10.65 27.87 4.90
C HIS A 149 9.84 28.98 4.21
N LEU A 150 8.85 28.62 3.40
CA LEU A 150 8.03 29.57 2.63
C LEU A 150 7.00 30.30 3.50
N VAL A 151 6.60 29.69 4.62
CA VAL A 151 5.51 30.19 5.45
C VAL A 151 5.87 30.37 6.92
N GLY A 152 7.16 30.47 7.25
CA GLY A 152 7.51 31.02 8.54
C GLY A 152 6.95 32.45 8.64
N GLY A 153 6.07 32.71 9.59
CA GLY A 153 5.58 34.07 9.86
C GLY A 153 6.62 34.96 10.55
N SER A 154 7.87 34.49 10.70
CA SER A 154 8.94 35.21 11.39
C SER A 154 9.81 36.00 10.39
N PRO A 155 10.27 37.21 10.75
CA PRO A 155 11.20 37.99 9.94
C PRO A 155 12.46 37.20 9.53
N GLU A 156 12.95 36.33 10.41
CA GLU A 156 14.11 35.46 10.15
C GLU A 156 13.86 34.47 9.01
N SER A 157 12.65 33.92 8.93
CA SER A 157 12.30 32.98 7.87
C SER A 157 12.15 33.66 6.51
N LEU A 158 11.72 34.93 6.47
CA LEU A 158 11.70 35.73 5.25
C LEU A 158 13.11 36.03 4.74
N VAL A 159 14.03 36.38 5.64
CA VAL A 159 15.45 36.56 5.29
C VAL A 159 16.05 35.23 4.81
N GLY A 160 15.80 34.14 5.53
CA GLY A 160 16.22 32.80 5.12
C GLY A 160 15.63 32.36 3.78
N LEU A 161 14.39 32.73 3.47
CA LEU A 161 13.75 32.45 2.19
C LEU A 161 14.44 33.23 1.07
N SER A 162 14.68 34.53 1.27
CA SER A 162 15.34 35.38 0.28
C SER A 162 16.73 34.87 -0.12
N ALA A 163 17.48 34.31 0.83
CA ALA A 163 18.80 33.71 0.59
C ALA A 163 18.77 32.39 -0.19
N ARG A 164 17.61 31.70 -0.24
CA ARG A 164 17.41 30.43 -0.95
C ARG A 164 16.85 30.62 -2.37
N LEU A 165 16.33 31.81 -2.67
CA LEU A 165 15.85 32.12 -4.01
C LEU A 165 17.03 32.28 -4.97
N TYR A 166 16.84 31.80 -6.19
CA TYR A 166 17.77 32.11 -7.27
C TYR A 166 17.81 33.62 -7.51
N PRO A 167 18.95 34.17 -7.97
CA PRO A 167 19.15 35.61 -8.17
C PRO A 167 18.40 36.11 -9.42
N LEU A 168 17.11 35.85 -9.46
CA LEU A 168 16.15 36.30 -10.45
C LEU A 168 15.26 37.32 -9.73
N GLY A 169 15.40 38.61 -10.06
CA GLY A 169 14.68 39.70 -9.38
C GLY A 169 13.15 39.49 -9.34
N VAL A 170 12.61 38.78 -10.34
CA VAL A 170 11.18 38.42 -10.41
C VAL A 170 10.71 37.51 -9.26
N LEU A 171 11.58 36.67 -8.70
CA LEU A 171 11.23 35.78 -7.59
C LEU A 171 11.18 36.52 -6.26
N GLN A 172 12.12 37.46 -6.04
CA GLN A 172 12.18 38.24 -4.81
C GLN A 172 10.99 39.20 -4.67
N ALA A 173 10.46 39.69 -5.79
CA ALA A 173 9.28 40.56 -5.83
C ALA A 173 7.98 39.88 -5.36
N GLN A 174 7.97 38.54 -5.21
CA GLN A 174 6.81 37.78 -4.74
C GLN A 174 6.72 37.68 -3.21
N ILE A 175 7.69 38.22 -2.48
CA ILE A 175 7.73 38.15 -1.02
C ILE A 175 7.14 39.46 -0.43
N PRO A 176 6.19 39.39 0.53
CA PRO A 176 5.63 38.19 1.15
C PRO A 176 4.60 37.48 0.25
N LEU A 177 4.58 36.15 0.31
CA LEU A 177 3.63 35.33 -0.46
C LEU A 177 2.22 35.47 0.10
N ASN A 178 1.21 35.52 -0.77
CA ASN A 178 -0.19 35.40 -0.34
C ASN A 178 -0.49 33.94 0.01
N GLN A 179 -0.59 33.67 1.30
CA GLN A 179 -0.77 32.33 1.87
C GLN A 179 -2.24 31.96 2.06
N GLU A 180 -3.17 32.85 1.77
CA GLU A 180 -4.60 32.58 1.90
C GLU A 180 -5.11 31.76 0.71
N PHE A 181 -5.77 30.66 1.01
CA PHE A 181 -6.43 29.82 0.02
C PHE A 181 -7.68 29.17 0.60
N LEU A 182 -8.83 29.45 -0.03
CA LEU A 182 -10.15 29.06 0.46
C LEU A 182 -10.38 29.58 1.89
N TRP A 183 -10.62 28.68 2.86
CA TRP A 183 -10.80 29.02 4.28
C TRP A 183 -9.52 28.85 5.11
N MET A 184 -8.36 28.62 4.46
CA MET A 184 -7.14 28.17 5.11
C MET A 184 -5.97 29.12 4.84
N ASN A 185 -5.03 29.17 5.79
CA ASN A 185 -3.69 29.69 5.56
C ASN A 185 -2.75 28.52 5.24
N MET A 186 -2.02 28.58 4.12
CA MET A 186 -1.17 27.48 3.64
C MET A 186 0.02 27.14 4.55
N GLY A 187 0.41 28.02 5.47
CA GLY A 187 1.49 27.77 6.43
C GLY A 187 1.07 27.32 7.80
N GLU A 188 -0.20 27.50 8.13
CA GLU A 188 -0.73 27.15 9.44
C GLU A 188 -1.54 25.86 9.33
N ALA A 189 -1.71 25.18 10.45
CA ALA A 189 -2.60 24.02 10.49
C ALA A 189 -4.06 24.45 10.32
N ASP A 190 -4.86 23.65 9.60
CA ASP A 190 -6.29 23.92 9.45
C ASP A 190 -7.04 23.65 10.76
N THR A 191 -7.59 24.70 11.35
CA THR A 191 -8.35 24.65 12.62
C THR A 191 -9.81 24.23 12.43
N THR A 192 -10.30 24.20 11.18
CA THR A 192 -11.70 23.85 10.88
C THR A 192 -11.95 22.35 10.81
N PHE A 193 -10.88 21.53 10.86
CA PHE A 193 -10.89 20.07 10.68
C PHE A 193 -11.37 19.58 9.30
N ILE A 194 -11.77 20.49 8.39
CA ILE A 194 -12.31 20.12 7.08
C ILE A 194 -11.23 19.46 6.23
N LEU A 195 -10.05 20.08 6.12
CA LEU A 195 -8.96 19.54 5.31
C LEU A 195 -8.43 18.19 5.82
N PRO A 196 -8.14 18.01 7.12
CA PRO A 196 -7.77 16.71 7.68
C PRO A 196 -8.77 15.61 7.35
N LEU A 197 -10.08 15.88 7.46
CA LEU A 197 -11.12 14.90 7.12
C LEU A 197 -11.11 14.56 5.63
N ILE A 198 -10.92 15.53 4.74
CA ILE A 198 -10.80 15.28 3.29
C ILE A 198 -9.55 14.45 2.99
N VAL A 199 -8.42 14.72 3.64
CA VAL A 199 -7.19 13.92 3.50
C VAL A 199 -7.43 12.48 3.97
N GLY A 200 -8.04 12.29 5.15
CA GLY A 200 -8.42 10.98 5.66
C GLY A 200 -9.37 10.23 4.72
N ALA A 201 -10.46 10.86 4.30
CA ALA A 201 -11.46 10.26 3.42
C ALA A 201 -10.87 9.90 2.05
N SER A 202 -10.11 10.80 1.43
CA SER A 202 -9.46 10.54 0.13
C SER A 202 -8.40 9.44 0.22
N THR A 203 -7.65 9.38 1.31
CA THR A 203 -6.64 8.33 1.54
C THR A 203 -7.31 6.98 1.79
N TYR A 204 -8.36 6.95 2.60
CA TYR A 204 -9.16 5.75 2.82
C TYR A 204 -9.72 5.20 1.50
N LEU A 205 -10.30 6.08 0.68
CA LEU A 205 -10.82 5.72 -0.63
C LEU A 205 -9.72 5.17 -1.55
N GLN A 206 -8.57 5.83 -1.58
CA GLN A 206 -7.41 5.40 -2.36
C GLN A 206 -6.92 4.01 -1.93
N GLN A 207 -6.89 3.74 -0.62
CA GLN A 207 -6.41 2.47 -0.08
C GLN A 207 -7.42 1.35 -0.31
N ARG A 208 -8.71 1.64 -0.29
CA ARG A 208 -9.77 0.67 -0.63
C ARG A 208 -9.68 0.17 -2.05
N MET A 209 -9.25 1.01 -3.00
CA MET A 209 -9.11 0.62 -4.40
C MET A 209 -7.92 -0.32 -4.67
N THR A 210 -7.03 -0.51 -3.70
CA THR A 210 -5.83 -1.37 -3.86
C THR A 210 -5.90 -2.66 -3.03
N ILE A 211 -7.02 -2.93 -2.34
CA ILE A 211 -7.21 -4.15 -1.54
C ILE A 211 -7.32 -5.40 -2.43
N THR A 212 -6.73 -6.50 -1.97
CA THR A 212 -6.79 -7.80 -2.63
C THR A 212 -7.95 -8.65 -2.10
N PRO A 213 -8.98 -8.98 -2.90
CA PRO A 213 -10.15 -9.73 -2.41
C PRO A 213 -9.85 -11.18 -2.03
N ASN A 214 -8.77 -11.79 -2.55
CA ASN A 214 -8.50 -13.22 -2.40
C ASN A 214 -7.50 -13.56 -1.27
N ALA A 215 -7.19 -12.64 -0.35
CA ALA A 215 -6.21 -12.90 0.71
C ALA A 215 -6.75 -13.87 1.78
N SER A 216 -5.88 -14.55 2.54
CA SER A 216 -6.30 -15.38 3.67
C SER A 216 -6.97 -14.54 4.77
N ALA A 217 -7.82 -15.13 5.63
CA ALA A 217 -8.54 -14.38 6.67
C ALA A 217 -7.61 -13.52 7.56
N GLN A 218 -6.44 -14.06 7.92
CA GLN A 218 -5.43 -13.34 8.69
C GLN A 218 -4.80 -12.18 7.89
N GLN A 219 -4.52 -12.39 6.59
CA GLN A 219 -4.01 -11.33 5.71
C GLN A 219 -5.06 -10.25 5.44
N GLN A 220 -6.34 -10.62 5.27
CA GLN A 220 -7.45 -9.70 5.11
C GLN A 220 -7.62 -8.82 6.35
N GLN A 221 -7.53 -9.39 7.55
CA GLN A 221 -7.59 -8.62 8.80
C GLN A 221 -6.42 -7.62 8.89
N GLN A 222 -5.21 -8.04 8.53
CA GLN A 222 -4.05 -7.14 8.51
C GLN A 222 -4.21 -6.00 7.49
N GLN A 223 -4.73 -6.29 6.29
CA GLN A 223 -5.02 -5.29 5.26
C GLN A 223 -6.12 -4.31 5.70
N GLN A 224 -7.17 -4.82 6.35
CA GLN A 224 -8.26 -4.00 6.87
C GLN A 224 -7.76 -3.06 7.97
N MET A 225 -6.96 -3.56 8.92
CA MET A 225 -6.34 -2.71 9.95
C MET A 225 -5.50 -1.61 9.31
N MET A 226 -4.67 -1.93 8.31
CA MET A 226 -3.85 -0.96 7.61
C MET A 226 -4.69 0.09 6.86
N SER A 227 -5.84 -0.31 6.29
CA SER A 227 -6.75 0.58 5.58
C SER A 227 -7.43 1.63 6.47
N TRP A 228 -7.50 1.38 7.79
CA TRP A 228 -8.01 2.35 8.75
C TRP A 228 -6.91 3.12 9.47
N LEU A 229 -5.81 2.42 9.81
CA LEU A 229 -4.70 2.99 10.56
C LEU A 229 -4.06 4.17 9.83
N LEU A 230 -3.72 3.99 8.55
CA LEU A 230 -2.99 5.00 7.79
C LEU A 230 -3.83 6.27 7.56
N PRO A 231 -5.11 6.21 7.13
CA PRO A 231 -5.94 7.39 7.01
C PRO A 231 -6.15 8.14 8.33
N MET A 232 -6.38 7.43 9.44
CA MET A 232 -6.53 8.10 10.75
C MET A 232 -5.24 8.76 11.22
N MET A 233 -4.10 8.09 11.00
CA MET A 233 -2.79 8.67 11.27
C MET A 233 -2.55 9.92 10.44
N LEU A 234 -2.91 9.92 9.15
CA LEU A 234 -2.80 11.10 8.31
C LEU A 234 -3.72 12.23 8.77
N VAL A 235 -4.97 11.95 9.15
CA VAL A 235 -5.87 12.96 9.76
C VAL A 235 -5.16 13.62 10.94
N PHE A 236 -4.64 12.83 11.88
CA PHE A 236 -3.92 13.33 13.05
C PHE A 236 -2.69 14.17 12.67
N PHE A 237 -1.87 13.73 11.70
CA PHE A 237 -0.73 14.52 11.25
C PHE A 237 -1.14 15.83 10.59
N THR A 238 -2.17 15.82 9.73
CA THR A 238 -2.65 17.05 9.09
C THR A 238 -3.21 18.09 10.05
N LEU A 239 -3.62 17.69 11.26
CA LEU A 239 -4.01 18.64 12.31
C LEU A 239 -2.84 19.45 12.88
N ASN A 240 -1.61 18.96 12.68
CA ASN A 240 -0.40 19.56 13.25
C ASN A 240 0.53 20.13 12.18
N LEU A 241 0.22 19.92 10.90
CA LEU A 241 1.05 20.32 9.77
C LEU A 241 0.43 21.50 9.02
N PRO A 242 1.24 22.33 8.33
CA PRO A 242 0.74 23.39 7.46
C PRO A 242 -0.29 22.88 6.46
N ALA A 243 -1.38 23.64 6.25
CA ALA A 243 -2.48 23.27 5.37
C ALA A 243 -2.02 23.04 3.92
N GLY A 244 -0.95 23.70 3.47
CA GLY A 244 -0.35 23.44 2.15
C GLY A 244 0.07 21.97 1.95
N VAL A 245 0.50 21.28 3.01
CA VAL A 245 0.82 19.85 2.97
C VAL A 245 -0.44 19.00 2.77
N GLY A 246 -1.53 19.36 3.46
CA GLY A 246 -2.83 18.71 3.30
C GLY A 246 -3.40 18.90 1.90
N VAL A 247 -3.33 20.11 1.34
CA VAL A 247 -3.76 20.39 -0.05
C VAL A 247 -2.99 19.52 -1.04
N TYR A 248 -1.67 19.43 -0.90
CA TYR A 248 -0.84 18.51 -1.70
C TYR A 248 -1.35 17.06 -1.60
N TRP A 249 -1.64 16.56 -0.38
CA TRP A 249 -2.15 15.21 -0.20
C TRP A 249 -3.47 14.97 -0.93
N VAL A 250 -4.43 15.90 -0.82
CA VAL A 250 -5.73 15.76 -1.49
C VAL A 250 -5.54 15.69 -3.01
N VAL A 251 -4.80 16.62 -3.60
CA VAL A 251 -4.55 16.64 -5.05
C VAL A 251 -3.82 15.36 -5.47
N SER A 252 -2.78 14.98 -4.73
CA SER A 252 -2.03 13.74 -4.95
C SER A 252 -2.92 12.48 -4.91
N ASN A 253 -3.88 12.42 -3.99
CA ASN A 253 -4.81 11.31 -3.86
C ASN A 253 -5.76 11.25 -5.06
N VAL A 254 -6.22 12.38 -5.61
CA VAL A 254 -7.01 12.42 -6.84
C VAL A 254 -6.26 11.76 -8.01
N PHE A 255 -4.98 12.08 -8.20
CA PHE A 255 -4.16 11.42 -9.22
C PHE A 255 -3.96 9.92 -8.96
N SER A 256 -3.77 9.55 -7.70
CA SER A 256 -3.64 8.14 -7.31
C SER A 256 -4.93 7.35 -7.58
N LEU A 257 -6.09 7.96 -7.34
CA LEU A 257 -7.40 7.40 -7.66
C LEU A 257 -7.56 7.25 -9.18
N PHE A 258 -7.17 8.26 -9.95
CA PHE A 258 -7.19 8.19 -11.42
C PHE A 258 -6.29 7.08 -11.96
N ALA A 259 -5.05 6.98 -11.47
CA ALA A 259 -4.12 5.92 -11.87
C ALA A 259 -4.64 4.54 -11.48
N SER A 260 -5.23 4.41 -10.28
CA SER A 260 -5.86 3.16 -9.82
C SER A 260 -7.04 2.79 -10.71
N TYR A 261 -7.89 3.74 -11.04
CA TYR A 261 -9.00 3.53 -11.97
C TYR A 261 -8.52 3.08 -13.36
N TYR A 262 -7.45 3.69 -13.87
CA TYR A 262 -6.88 3.33 -15.16
C TYR A 262 -6.37 1.87 -15.19
N VAL A 263 -5.67 1.43 -14.14
CA VAL A 263 -5.05 0.08 -14.09
C VAL A 263 -6.04 -1.02 -13.72
N TYR A 264 -6.94 -0.76 -12.78
CA TYR A 264 -7.88 -1.75 -12.27
C TYR A 264 -9.27 -1.70 -12.93
N GLY A 265 -9.58 -0.62 -13.65
CA GLY A 265 -10.83 -0.42 -14.38
C GLY A 265 -12.05 -0.19 -13.50
N ARG A 266 -13.23 -0.15 -14.14
CA ARG A 266 -14.54 0.04 -13.48
C ARG A 266 -14.89 -1.02 -12.43
N ARG A 267 -14.25 -2.20 -12.49
CA ARG A 267 -14.57 -3.36 -11.64
C ARG A 267 -14.34 -3.09 -10.14
N ILE A 268 -13.48 -2.12 -9.81
CA ILE A 268 -13.18 -1.70 -8.42
C ILE A 268 -14.14 -0.61 -7.91
N MET A 269 -14.79 0.15 -8.78
CA MET A 269 -15.75 1.19 -8.41
C MET A 269 -17.18 0.65 -8.23
N THR A 270 -17.30 -0.58 -7.72
CA THR A 270 -18.61 -1.04 -7.26
C THR A 270 -18.84 -0.41 -5.89
N TRP A 271 -19.98 0.26 -5.67
CA TRP A 271 -20.34 0.87 -4.37
C TRP A 271 -20.13 -0.06 -3.17
N ARG A 272 -20.21 -1.37 -3.41
CA ARG A 272 -20.02 -2.45 -2.45
C ARG A 272 -18.56 -2.75 -2.05
N GLN A 273 -17.58 -2.34 -2.84
CA GLN A 273 -16.16 -2.46 -2.49
C GLN A 273 -15.63 -1.18 -1.81
N LEU A 274 -16.30 -0.04 -2.05
CA LEU A 274 -15.96 1.26 -1.48
C LEU A 274 -16.49 1.42 -0.04
N LEU A 275 -17.70 0.91 0.21
CA LEU A 275 -18.28 0.85 1.55
C LEU A 275 -18.03 -0.52 2.17
N PRO A 276 -17.69 -0.62 3.46
CA PRO A 276 -17.57 -1.89 4.17
C PRO A 276 -18.97 -2.51 4.36
N MET A 277 -19.53 -3.07 3.29
CA MET A 277 -20.79 -3.82 3.37
C MET A 277 -20.50 -5.29 3.69
N PRO A 278 -21.32 -5.95 4.53
CA PRO A 278 -21.22 -7.40 4.71
C PRO A 278 -21.36 -8.12 3.35
N PRO A 279 -20.71 -9.30 3.18
CA PRO A 279 -20.93 -10.12 1.98
C PRO A 279 -22.42 -10.40 1.84
N PRO A 280 -22.96 -10.58 0.62
CA PRO A 280 -24.36 -10.92 0.45
C PRO A 280 -24.55 -12.26 1.13
N PRO A 281 -25.77 -12.58 1.59
CA PRO A 281 -26.10 -13.96 1.88
C PRO A 281 -25.64 -14.80 0.70
N GLU A 282 -24.83 -15.84 0.93
CA GLU A 282 -24.39 -16.74 -0.13
C GLU A 282 -25.62 -17.14 -0.93
N ALA A 283 -25.68 -16.70 -2.20
CA ALA A 283 -26.75 -17.13 -3.07
C ALA A 283 -26.66 -18.66 -3.11
N PRO A 284 -27.74 -19.40 -2.83
CA PRO A 284 -27.69 -20.85 -2.76
C PRO A 284 -27.05 -21.36 -4.05
N VAL A 285 -25.94 -22.09 -3.88
CA VAL A 285 -25.23 -22.74 -4.98
C VAL A 285 -26.27 -23.61 -5.67
N LYS A 286 -26.73 -23.19 -6.85
CA LYS A 286 -27.63 -24.01 -7.67
C LYS A 286 -26.86 -25.28 -7.99
N PRO A 287 -27.34 -26.47 -7.60
CA PRO A 287 -26.64 -27.71 -7.88
C PRO A 287 -26.45 -27.82 -9.39
N ASN A 288 -25.19 -27.97 -9.80
CA ASN A 288 -24.83 -28.15 -11.19
C ASN A 288 -25.42 -29.49 -11.66
N LYS A 289 -26.44 -29.44 -12.51
CA LYS A 289 -27.17 -30.64 -12.99
C LYS A 289 -26.32 -31.53 -13.90
N ASP A 290 -25.13 -31.09 -14.29
CA ASP A 290 -24.32 -31.78 -15.30
C ASP A 290 -23.37 -32.86 -14.72
N LYS A 291 -23.33 -33.04 -13.39
CA LYS A 291 -22.50 -34.09 -12.75
C LYS A 291 -23.23 -35.40 -12.42
N ALA A 292 -24.49 -35.56 -12.84
CA ALA A 292 -25.28 -36.77 -12.56
C ALA A 292 -25.20 -37.84 -13.69
N ARG A 293 -24.20 -37.78 -14.56
CA ARG A 293 -23.98 -38.76 -15.64
C ARG A 293 -22.51 -39.16 -15.72
N GLU A 294 -22.02 -39.85 -14.70
CA GLU A 294 -20.91 -40.78 -14.85
C GLU A 294 -21.45 -42.16 -14.41
N PRO A 295 -21.44 -43.19 -15.27
CA PRO A 295 -21.91 -44.52 -14.89
C PRO A 295 -20.86 -45.21 -14.00
N ASP A 296 -21.34 -45.75 -12.88
CA ASP A 296 -20.57 -46.59 -11.95
C ASP A 296 -20.03 -47.83 -12.68
N ILE A 297 -18.71 -47.92 -12.81
CA ILE A 297 -18.00 -49.16 -13.11
C ILE A 297 -17.03 -49.37 -11.95
N GLU A 298 -17.43 -50.20 -10.98
CA GLU A 298 -16.55 -51.01 -10.11
C GLU A 298 -17.39 -51.57 -8.94
N ALA A 299 -17.99 -52.74 -9.14
CA ALA A 299 -18.28 -53.72 -8.08
C ALA A 299 -18.95 -54.96 -8.71
N GLU A 300 -18.21 -55.69 -9.54
CA GLU A 300 -18.53 -57.09 -9.80
C GLU A 300 -17.21 -57.87 -9.72
N VAL A 301 -17.29 -59.07 -9.14
CA VAL A 301 -16.20 -60.02 -8.81
C VAL A 301 -15.57 -59.81 -7.41
N THR A 302 -16.17 -60.45 -6.40
CA THR A 302 -15.59 -61.57 -5.64
C THR A 302 -16.47 -61.89 -4.42
N GLU A 303 -17.40 -62.83 -4.53
CA GLU A 303 -17.82 -63.69 -3.40
C GLU A 303 -18.20 -65.06 -3.95
N ALA A 304 -17.29 -66.02 -3.79
CA ALA A 304 -17.57 -67.45 -3.89
C ALA A 304 -16.77 -68.16 -2.78
N ASP A 305 -17.49 -68.99 -2.02
CA ASP A 305 -17.08 -70.05 -1.10
C ASP A 305 -16.30 -69.70 0.17
N SER A 306 -16.96 -69.86 1.33
CA SER A 306 -16.79 -71.07 2.15
C SER A 306 -17.74 -71.09 3.37
N GLU A 307 -18.47 -72.20 3.50
CA GLU A 307 -19.36 -72.62 4.59
C GLU A 307 -18.62 -72.86 5.93
N GLU A 308 -19.27 -72.57 7.07
CA GLU A 308 -19.74 -73.55 8.10
C GLU A 308 -20.21 -72.84 9.40
N ALA A 309 -21.22 -73.43 10.05
CA ALA A 309 -22.08 -72.89 11.11
C ALA A 309 -21.68 -73.36 12.55
N PRO A 310 -22.54 -73.32 13.60
CA PRO A 310 -23.12 -72.18 14.34
C PRO A 310 -22.98 -72.29 15.90
N ASP A 311 -23.36 -71.26 16.68
CA ASP A 311 -24.23 -71.35 17.89
C ASP A 311 -24.34 -70.02 18.72
N GLU A 312 -25.54 -69.42 18.68
CA GLU A 312 -26.40 -68.81 19.74
C GLU A 312 -25.88 -67.92 20.95
N PRO A 313 -26.74 -67.16 21.71
CA PRO A 313 -26.91 -65.72 21.48
C PRO A 313 -26.81 -64.76 22.73
N ALA A 314 -26.96 -63.46 22.44
CA ALA A 314 -27.54 -62.37 23.25
C ALA A 314 -26.76 -61.76 24.45
N GLN A 315 -26.56 -60.43 24.40
CA GLN A 315 -26.82 -59.51 25.53
C GLN A 315 -26.86 -58.01 25.13
N THR A 316 -28.08 -57.48 25.20
CA THR A 316 -28.58 -56.16 25.65
C THR A 316 -27.55 -55.14 26.20
N GLU A 317 -27.61 -53.87 25.76
CA GLU A 317 -27.99 -52.74 26.63
C GLU A 317 -28.09 -51.38 25.89
N THR A 318 -29.29 -50.82 25.98
CA THR A 318 -29.70 -49.46 25.62
C THR A 318 -29.33 -48.44 26.69
N ARG A 319 -28.99 -47.18 26.32
CA ARG A 319 -29.54 -45.97 26.99
C ARG A 319 -29.29 -44.64 26.24
N PRO A 320 -30.19 -43.63 26.34
CA PRO A 320 -30.21 -42.47 25.45
C PRO A 320 -29.91 -41.11 26.11
N ARG A 321 -29.77 -40.09 25.24
CA ARG A 321 -29.79 -38.61 25.38
C ARG A 321 -30.32 -38.00 26.69
N HIS A 322 -29.64 -36.95 27.17
CA HIS A 322 -30.24 -35.92 28.03
C HIS A 322 -29.82 -34.50 27.65
N GLY A 323 -30.80 -33.58 27.69
CA GLY A 323 -30.66 -32.17 27.37
C GLY A 323 -30.78 -31.23 28.59
N LYS A 324 -30.42 -29.97 28.35
CA LYS A 324 -30.78 -28.70 29.04
C LYS A 324 -31.52 -28.77 30.39
N ARG A 325 -31.03 -28.08 31.43
CA ARG A 325 -31.42 -26.69 31.83
C ARG A 325 -30.83 -26.27 33.21
N ARG A 326 -30.40 -24.99 33.26
CA ARG A 326 -30.51 -23.98 34.35
C ARG A 326 -30.40 -24.40 35.83
N GLY A 327 -29.41 -23.80 36.51
CA GLY A 327 -29.67 -22.70 37.44
C GLY A 327 -29.32 -22.88 38.93
N ARG A 328 -28.72 -21.80 39.47
CA ARG A 328 -28.78 -21.26 40.86
C ARG A 328 -27.72 -21.71 41.90
N ARG A 329 -27.00 -20.68 42.40
CA ARG A 329 -26.51 -20.40 43.80
C ARG A 329 -25.67 -21.50 44.49
N LYS A 330 -24.58 -21.26 45.21
CA LYS A 330 -24.30 -20.23 46.24
C LYS A 330 -22.85 -20.43 46.77
N LYS A 331 -22.16 -19.32 47.04
CA LYS A 331 -21.27 -19.00 48.21
C LYS A 331 -20.15 -19.94 48.70
N ARG A 332 -19.03 -19.25 49.02
CA ARG A 332 -17.98 -19.51 50.03
C ARG A 332 -16.98 -20.62 49.64
N ARG A 333 -15.67 -20.46 49.74
CA ARG A 333 -14.83 -19.66 50.65
C ARG A 333 -13.78 -18.85 49.92
#